data_AF-A0A9P5Q695-F1
#
_entry.id   AF-A0A9P5Q695-F1
#
_cell.length_a   1.000
_cell.length_b   1.000
_cell.length_c   1.000
_cell.angle_alpha   90.00
_cell.angle_beta   90.00
_cell.angle_gamma   90.00
#
_symmetry.space_group_name_H-M   'P 1'
#
loop_
_entity.id
_entity.type
_entity.pdbx_description
1 polymer ?
#
loop_
_entity_poly.entity_id
_entity_poly.type
_entity_poly.pdbx_seq_one_letter_code
_entity_poly.pdbx_strand_id
1 'polypeptide(L)'
;MFISNHHYLHLRLAPPKVSSSNSHSPTSVLDIDALGIRQTIHHALSESFGTTGGSIYLDVLWVSDSVGSEGRSDSVEVVIRVNPQDARNVLAALTATRSTTPQMQIHLVKESPFLPALLSRDVAF
;
A
#
# COMPACT_ATOMS: atom_id res chain seq x y z
N MET A 1 19.32 -10.30 20.09
CA MET A 1 18.99 -9.76 18.75
C MET A 1 17.78 -10.52 18.25
N PHE A 2 16.61 -9.89 18.15
CA PHE A 2 15.41 -10.57 17.62
C PHE A 2 15.53 -10.62 16.10
N ILE A 3 15.70 -11.82 15.55
CA ILE A 3 15.64 -12.04 14.11
C ILE A 3 14.16 -12.23 13.78
N SER A 4 13.50 -11.18 13.28
CA SER A 4 12.15 -11.34 12.75
C SER A 4 12.24 -11.93 11.35
N ASN A 5 11.50 -13.00 11.08
CA ASN A 5 11.39 -13.59 9.75
C ASN A 5 10.48 -12.78 8.81
N HIS A 6 9.88 -11.69 9.33
CA HIS A 6 8.89 -10.91 8.61
C HIS A 6 9.11 -9.42 8.85
N HIS A 7 8.77 -8.64 7.84
CA HIS A 7 8.68 -7.19 7.93
C HIS A 7 7.28 -6.79 7.50
N TYR A 8 6.67 -5.88 8.26
CA TYR A 8 5.31 -5.43 8.05
C TYR A 8 5.30 -3.99 7.59
N LEU A 9 4.52 -3.71 6.55
CA LEU A 9 4.35 -2.37 5.98
C LEU A 9 2.88 -2.00 6.08
N HIS A 10 2.60 -0.84 6.68
CA HIS A 10 1.28 -0.21 6.69
C HIS A 10 1.26 0.86 5.61
N LEU A 11 0.41 0.66 4.61
CA LEU A 11 0.29 1.50 3.43
C LEU A 11 -1.06 2.21 3.43
N ARG A 12 -1.08 3.43 2.92
CA ARG A 12 -2.30 4.17 2.59
C ARG A 12 -2.38 4.37 1.09
N LEU A 13 -3.47 3.92 0.51
CA LEU A 13 -3.80 3.98 -0.90
C LEU A 13 -4.82 5.12 -1.06
N ALA A 14 -4.48 6.13 -1.85
CA ALA A 14 -5.34 7.27 -2.11
C ALA A 14 -5.58 7.43 -3.62
N PRO A 15 -6.75 7.91 -4.04
CA PRO A 15 -6.99 8.24 -5.43
C PRO A 15 -6.00 9.32 -5.90
N PRO A 16 -5.72 9.40 -7.20
CA PRO A 16 -4.95 10.50 -7.76
C PRO A 16 -5.58 11.83 -7.38
N LYS A 17 -4.75 12.81 -7.02
CA LYS A 17 -5.19 14.21 -6.98
C LYS A 17 -5.46 14.66 -8.40
N VAL A 18 -6.69 14.51 -8.87
CA VAL A 18 -7.14 15.12 -10.12
C VAL A 18 -7.26 16.63 -9.85
N SER A 19 -6.36 17.42 -10.42
CA SER A 19 -6.54 18.87 -10.50
C SER A 19 -7.65 19.16 -11.51
N SER A 20 -8.92 19.00 -11.12
CA SER A 20 -10.06 19.21 -12.00
C SER A 20 -10.59 20.63 -11.90
N SER A 21 -10.44 21.40 -12.98
CA SER A 21 -11.21 22.60 -13.26
C SER A 21 -12.60 22.30 -13.86
N ASN A 22 -13.17 21.09 -13.66
CA ASN A 22 -14.51 20.77 -14.15
C ASN A 22 -15.31 19.93 -13.15
N SER A 23 -16.46 20.47 -12.81
CA SER A 23 -17.48 19.94 -11.92
C SER A 23 -18.20 18.72 -12.52
N HIS A 24 -17.58 17.56 -12.40
CA HIS A 24 -18.29 16.29 -12.40
C HIS A 24 -17.58 15.38 -11.41
N SER A 25 -18.13 15.25 -10.21
CA SER A 25 -17.54 14.49 -9.11
C SER A 25 -17.42 13.01 -9.51
N PRO A 26 -16.21 12.46 -9.72
CA PRO A 26 -16.07 11.03 -9.80
C PRO A 26 -16.23 10.51 -8.37
N THR A 27 -17.28 9.76 -8.12
CA THR A 27 -17.43 8.94 -6.92
C THR A 27 -16.37 7.83 -6.96
N SER A 28 -15.11 8.14 -6.65
CA SER A 28 -14.06 7.12 -6.55
C SER A 28 -14.12 6.48 -5.16
N VAL A 29 -15.15 5.69 -4.91
CA VAL A 29 -15.04 4.64 -3.89
C VAL A 29 -14.07 3.64 -4.49
N LEU A 30 -12.85 3.56 -3.93
CA LEU A 30 -11.87 2.57 -4.33
C LEU A 30 -12.40 1.21 -3.91
N ASP A 31 -13.09 0.52 -4.82
CA ASP A 31 -13.44 -0.89 -4.67
C ASP A 31 -12.23 -1.74 -5.08
N ILE A 32 -11.24 -1.73 -4.20
CA ILE A 32 -9.97 -2.43 -4.38
C ILE A 32 -9.88 -3.51 -3.30
N ASP A 33 -9.93 -4.75 -3.75
CA ASP A 33 -9.78 -5.92 -2.91
C ASP A 33 -8.30 -6.31 -2.72
N ALA A 34 -8.04 -7.27 -1.85
CA ALA A 34 -6.68 -7.75 -1.57
C ALA A 34 -5.96 -8.28 -2.83
N LEU A 35 -6.71 -8.83 -3.80
CA LEU A 35 -6.16 -9.33 -5.05
C LEU A 35 -5.68 -8.19 -5.96
N GLY A 36 -6.50 -7.15 -6.13
CA GLY A 36 -6.16 -5.95 -6.88
C GLY A 36 -4.90 -5.28 -6.30
N ILE A 37 -4.83 -5.14 -4.98
CA ILE A 37 -3.65 -4.60 -4.29
C ILE A 37 -2.40 -5.44 -4.60
N ARG A 38 -2.50 -6.77 -4.45
CA ARG A 38 -1.38 -7.67 -4.73
C ARG A 38 -0.91 -7.54 -6.17
N GLN A 39 -1.84 -7.47 -7.12
CA GLN A 39 -1.53 -7.33 -8.54
C GLN A 39 -0.83 -6.00 -8.84
N THR A 40 -1.29 -4.90 -8.23
CA THR A 40 -0.64 -3.58 -8.36
C THR A 40 0.80 -3.62 -7.84
N ILE A 41 1.03 -4.19 -6.66
CA ILE A 41 2.38 -4.29 -6.08
C ILE A 41 3.27 -5.20 -6.94
N HIS A 42 2.73 -6.33 -7.42
CA HIS A 42 3.45 -7.24 -8.31
C HIS A 42 3.86 -6.54 -9.62
N HIS A 43 2.96 -5.75 -10.22
CA HIS A 43 3.26 -4.99 -11.42
C HIS A 43 4.36 -3.95 -11.16
N ALA A 44 4.25 -3.18 -10.08
CA ALA A 44 5.26 -2.20 -9.67
C ALA A 44 6.66 -2.84 -9.49
N LEU A 45 6.70 -4.00 -8.84
CA LEU A 45 7.93 -4.78 -8.63
C LEU A 45 8.50 -5.31 -9.95
N SER A 46 7.63 -5.78 -10.85
CA SER A 46 8.03 -6.28 -12.17
C SER A 46 8.56 -5.16 -13.07
N GLU A 47 7.95 -3.98 -13.02
CA GLU A 47 8.39 -2.80 -13.75
C GLU A 47 9.73 -2.28 -13.23
N SER A 48 9.94 -2.32 -11.91
CA SER A 48 11.16 -1.79 -11.27
C SER A 48 12.35 -2.75 -11.33
N PHE A 49 12.11 -4.06 -11.21
CA PHE A 49 13.18 -5.05 -11.03
C PHE A 49 13.04 -6.29 -11.94
N GLY A 50 12.17 -6.23 -12.95
CA GLY A 50 11.92 -7.33 -13.88
C GLY A 50 11.27 -8.54 -13.21
N THR A 51 11.37 -9.69 -13.89
CA THR A 51 10.72 -10.95 -13.46
C THR A 51 11.12 -11.38 -12.04
N THR A 52 12.38 -11.15 -11.65
CA THR A 52 12.86 -11.48 -10.29
C THR A 52 12.11 -10.65 -9.24
N GLY A 53 11.91 -9.35 -9.49
CA GLY A 53 11.10 -8.49 -8.63
C GLY A 53 9.65 -8.94 -8.52
N GLY A 54 9.02 -9.26 -9.65
CA GLY A 54 7.65 -9.79 -9.66
C GLY A 54 7.48 -11.05 -8.82
N SER A 55 8.52 -11.89 -8.72
CA SER A 55 8.48 -13.10 -7.91
C SER A 55 8.66 -12.90 -6.40
N ILE A 56 8.87 -11.67 -5.92
CA ILE A 56 8.97 -11.38 -4.49
C ILE A 56 7.68 -11.80 -3.78
N TYR A 57 7.82 -12.64 -2.76
CA TYR A 57 6.69 -13.14 -2.00
C TYR A 57 6.20 -12.09 -0.99
N LEU A 58 4.91 -11.78 -1.06
CA LEU A 58 4.23 -10.90 -0.12
C LEU A 58 2.82 -11.41 0.18
N ASP A 59 2.35 -11.14 1.39
CA ASP A 59 0.99 -11.41 1.82
C ASP A 59 0.28 -10.11 2.19
N VAL A 60 -0.96 -9.95 1.74
CA VAL A 60 -1.87 -8.91 2.23
C VAL A 60 -2.55 -9.46 3.48
N LEU A 61 -2.26 -8.86 4.64
CA LEU A 61 -2.80 -9.31 5.93
C LEU A 61 -4.13 -8.65 6.25
N TRP A 62 -4.31 -7.41 5.82
CA TRP A 62 -5.50 -6.62 6.11
C TRP A 62 -5.68 -5.52 5.07
N VAL A 63 -6.95 -5.25 4.75
CA VAL A 63 -7.41 -4.13 3.93
C VAL A 63 -8.53 -3.48 4.72
N SER A 64 -8.47 -2.16 4.90
CA SER A 64 -9.54 -1.43 5.57
C SER A 64 -10.81 -1.47 4.74
N ASP A 65 -11.95 -1.72 5.37
CA ASP A 65 -13.23 -1.54 4.70
C ASP A 65 -13.36 -0.09 4.21
N SER A 66 -13.76 0.08 2.96
CA SER A 66 -13.96 1.38 2.29
C SER A 66 -15.15 2.18 2.88
N VAL A 67 -15.87 1.59 3.83
CA VAL A 67 -17.09 2.15 4.44
C VAL A 67 -16.88 2.30 5.95
N GLY A 68 -16.28 3.43 6.35
CA GLY A 68 -16.40 3.89 7.73
C GLY A 68 -17.85 4.21 8.05
N SER A 69 -18.27 3.95 9.29
CA SER A 69 -19.61 4.26 9.84
C SER A 69 -20.00 5.75 9.78
N GLU A 70 -19.08 6.62 9.34
CA GLU A 70 -19.31 8.03 9.02
C GLU A 70 -18.93 8.34 7.56
N GLY A 71 -19.51 7.61 6.61
CA GLY A 71 -19.63 8.00 5.20
C GLY A 71 -18.40 8.66 4.55
N ARG A 72 -17.65 7.84 3.78
CA ARG A 72 -16.68 8.24 2.74
C ARG A 72 -15.28 8.61 3.23
N SER A 73 -14.43 7.58 3.41
CA SER A 73 -12.98 7.75 3.33
C SER A 73 -12.55 7.47 1.89
N ASP A 74 -11.96 8.47 1.22
CA ASP A 74 -11.43 8.29 -0.14
C ASP A 74 -10.14 7.44 -0.15
N SER A 75 -9.58 7.08 1.01
CA SER A 75 -8.36 6.26 1.10
C SER A 75 -8.58 4.90 1.73
N VAL A 76 -7.90 3.89 1.21
CA VAL A 76 -7.85 2.51 1.72
C VAL A 76 -6.52 2.31 2.45
N GLU A 77 -6.57 1.76 3.66
CA GLU A 77 -5.39 1.34 4.39
C GLU A 77 -5.13 -0.16 4.21
N VAL A 78 -3.86 -0.55 4.13
CA VAL A 78 -3.45 -1.92 3.85
C VAL A 78 -2.28 -2.27 4.75
N VAL A 79 -2.29 -3.49 5.31
CA VAL A 79 -1.10 -4.06 5.96
C VAL A 79 -0.60 -5.23 5.12
N ILE A 80 0.67 -5.16 4.71
CA ILE A 80 1.35 -6.25 4.00
C ILE A 80 2.47 -6.83 4.85
N ARG A 81 2.74 -8.12 4.64
CA ARG A 81 3.86 -8.86 5.20
C ARG A 81 4.80 -9.27 4.09
N VAL A 82 6.08 -9.02 4.29
CA VAL A 82 7.14 -9.32 3.33
C VAL A 82 8.34 -9.94 4.05
N ASN A 83 9.22 -10.58 3.29
CA ASN A 83 10.53 -10.97 3.80
C ASN A 83 11.34 -9.69 4.14
N PRO A 84 12.03 -9.61 5.29
CA PRO A 84 12.87 -8.46 5.63
C PRO A 84 13.90 -8.08 4.57
N GLN A 85 14.42 -9.04 3.82
CA GLN A 85 15.40 -8.79 2.75
C GLN A 85 14.76 -8.07 1.55
N ASP A 86 13.47 -8.29 1.32
CA ASP A 86 12.73 -7.75 0.18
C ASP A 86 12.01 -6.44 0.50
N ALA A 87 11.84 -6.10 1.79
CA ALA A 87 11.10 -4.91 2.23
C ALA A 87 11.56 -3.62 1.53
N ARG A 88 12.89 -3.46 1.37
CA ARG A 88 13.46 -2.29 0.68
C ARG A 88 13.12 -2.25 -0.81
N ASN A 89 13.12 -3.41 -1.47
CA ASN A 89 12.76 -3.51 -2.88
C ASN A 89 11.27 -3.20 -3.07
N VAL A 90 10.41 -3.71 -2.19
CA VAL A 90 8.98 -3.40 -2.18
C VAL A 90 8.75 -1.90 -2.02
N LEU A 91 9.38 -1.25 -1.05
CA LEU A 91 9.26 0.19 -0.85
C LEU A 91 9.79 0.99 -2.04
N ALA A 92 10.97 0.62 -2.55
CA ALA A 92 11.56 1.26 -3.72
C ALA A 92 10.62 1.17 -4.93
N ALA A 93 10.07 -0.01 -5.25
CA ALA A 93 9.12 -0.17 -6.34
C ALA A 93 7.86 0.69 -6.15
N LEU A 94 7.28 0.70 -4.95
CA LEU A 94 6.08 1.51 -4.67
C LEU A 94 6.33 3.01 -4.85
N THR A 95 7.51 3.50 -4.44
CA THR A 95 7.89 4.91 -4.64
C THR A 95 8.28 5.24 -6.08
N ALA A 96 8.89 4.29 -6.79
CA ALA A 96 9.30 4.44 -8.19
C ALA A 96 8.13 4.33 -9.16
N THR A 97 7.01 3.75 -8.73
CA THR A 97 5.76 3.64 -9.50
C THR A 97 5.19 5.03 -9.73
N ARG A 98 5.73 5.73 -10.73
CA ARG A 98 5.14 6.91 -11.33
C ARG A 98 4.18 6.44 -12.41
N SER A 99 3.06 5.92 -11.95
CA SER A 99 1.78 5.80 -12.65
C SER A 99 1.83 6.26 -14.13
N THR A 100 2.10 5.31 -15.03
CA THR A 100 1.77 5.43 -16.46
C THR A 100 0.25 5.36 -16.69
N THR A 101 -0.51 4.97 -15.66
CA THR A 101 -1.98 4.98 -15.61
C THR A 101 -2.48 5.57 -14.28
N PRO A 102 -3.33 6.61 -14.30
CA PRO A 102 -3.47 7.61 -13.22
C PRO A 102 -4.12 7.12 -11.92
N GLN A 103 -4.24 5.83 -11.61
CA GLN A 103 -5.33 5.40 -10.73
C GLN A 103 -5.07 5.35 -9.22
N MET A 104 -3.83 5.37 -8.71
CA MET A 104 -3.64 5.31 -7.25
C MET A 104 -2.27 5.80 -6.76
N GLN A 105 -2.26 6.59 -5.69
CA GLN A 105 -1.07 6.99 -4.94
C GLN A 105 -0.91 6.09 -3.72
N ILE A 106 0.26 5.45 -3.59
CA ILE A 106 0.58 4.58 -2.46
C ILE A 106 1.56 5.32 -1.55
N HIS A 107 1.20 5.45 -0.27
CA HIS A 107 1.99 6.11 0.75
C HIS A 107 2.34 5.12 1.86
N LEU A 108 3.59 5.13 2.32
CA LEU A 108 3.98 4.40 3.53
C LEU A 108 3.51 5.19 4.77
N VAL A 109 2.71 4.55 5.62
CA VAL A 109 2.27 5.11 6.90
C VAL A 109 3.27 4.75 7.99
N LYS A 110 3.59 3.46 8.11
CA LYS A 110 4.47 2.92 9.14
C LYS A 110 5.07 1.60 8.68
N GLU A 111 6.25 1.27 9.19
CA GLU A 111 6.88 -0.04 9.01
C GLU A 111 7.39 -0.59 10.34
N SER A 112 7.43 -1.91 10.47
CA SER A 112 7.93 -2.57 11.68
C SER A 112 8.24 -4.04 11.42
N PRO A 113 9.31 -4.62 12.02
CA PRO A 113 9.52 -6.06 12.06
C PRO A 113 8.58 -6.79 13.04
N PHE A 114 7.77 -6.05 13.82
CA PHE A 114 6.87 -6.56 14.85
C PHE A 114 5.48 -5.94 14.70
N LEU A 115 4.49 -6.78 14.36
CA LEU A 115 3.13 -6.34 14.03
C LEU A 115 2.44 -5.52 15.14
N PRO A 116 2.54 -5.84 16.45
CA PRO A 116 1.95 -5.01 17.49
C PRO A 116 2.52 -3.58 17.55
N ALA A 117 3.81 -3.40 17.24
CA ALA A 117 4.40 -2.06 17.17
C ALA A 117 3.93 -1.28 15.94
N LEU A 118 3.58 -1.98 14.84
CA LEU A 118 2.96 -1.36 13.65
C LEU A 118 1.61 -0.74 13.99
N LEU A 119 0.81 -1.42 14.83
CA LEU A 119 -0.54 -1.00 15.22
C LEU A 119 -0.57 -0.05 16.42
N SER A 120 0.55 0.12 17.12
CA SER A 120 0.66 1.10 18.19
C SER A 120 0.49 2.51 17.62
N ARG A 121 -0.41 3.29 18.22
CA ARG A 121 -0.49 4.72 17.96
C ARG A 121 0.82 5.37 18.34
N ASP A 122 1.31 6.27 17.51
CA ASP A 122 2.39 7.16 17.92
C ASP A 122 1.81 8.11 18.96
N VAL A 123 2.30 8.01 20.18
CA VAL A 123 1.96 8.96 21.24
C VAL A 123 2.76 10.23 20.93
N ALA A 124 2.13 11.16 20.22
CA ALA A 124 2.68 12.51 20.07
C ALA A 124 2.57 13.21 21.44
N PHE A 125 3.72 13.53 22.04
CA PHE A 125 3.82 14.37 23.23
C PHE A 125 4.00 15.84 22.83
#